data_AF-A0AAF0EBX3-F1
#
_entry.id   AF-A0AAF0EBX3-F1
#
_cell.length_a   1.000
_cell.length_b   1.000
_cell.length_c   1.000
_cell.angle_alpha   90.00
_cell.angle_beta   90.00
_cell.angle_gamma   90.00
#
_symmetry.space_group_name_H-M   'P 1'
#
loop_
_entity.id
_entity.type
_entity.pdbx_description
1 polymer ?
#
loop_
_entity_poly.entity_id
_entity_poly.type
_entity_poly.pdbx_seq_one_letter_code
_entity_poly.pdbx_strand_id
1 'polypeptide(L)'
;MEYVASSETLVNILPLVSLDRWLSVDALTEYLRQETSTLPFSPLPLHFMAISKLLLEHAAEDIPSSSKIRSLLKDLREARQSKILAGLGMINGAHLEMTNISSMEICELRPFFRTALTQLHALQTPTEPKEEPATQEDEDDITVRRH
;
A
#
# COMPACT_ATOMS: atom_id res chain seq x y z
N MET A 1 -16.98 -5.66 55.79
CA MET A 1 -15.65 -6.08 55.29
C MET A 1 -15.77 -6.16 53.79
N GLU A 2 -15.24 -5.15 53.10
CA GLU A 2 -15.21 -5.08 51.64
C GLU A 2 -14.29 -6.18 51.09
N TYR A 3 -14.82 -6.98 50.16
CA TYR A 3 -14.01 -7.89 49.35
C TYR A 3 -13.61 -7.12 48.10
N VAL A 4 -12.37 -6.61 48.10
CA VAL A 4 -11.78 -5.82 47.01
C VAL A 4 -11.73 -6.67 45.74
N ALA A 5 -12.37 -6.17 44.68
CA ALA A 5 -12.28 -6.71 43.34
C ALA A 5 -10.82 -6.64 42.85
N SER A 6 -10.12 -7.76 42.85
CA SER A 6 -8.82 -7.89 42.18
C SER A 6 -9.09 -8.19 40.70
N SER A 7 -9.36 -7.13 39.95
CA SER A 7 -9.47 -7.13 38.50
C SER A 7 -8.07 -6.97 37.91
N GLU A 8 -7.33 -8.07 37.80
CA GLU A 8 -6.14 -8.15 36.95
C GLU A 8 -5.92 -9.61 36.57
N THR A 9 -6.81 -10.12 35.72
CA THR A 9 -6.53 -11.36 34.99
C THR A 9 -5.43 -10.99 33.99
N LEU A 10 -4.17 -11.29 34.33
CA LEU A 10 -3.09 -11.37 33.37
C LEU A 10 -3.50 -12.39 32.31
N VAL A 11 -4.11 -11.91 31.23
CA VAL A 11 -4.34 -12.72 30.03
C VAL A 11 -2.96 -12.90 29.41
N ASN A 12 -2.23 -13.87 29.95
CA ASN A 12 -0.98 -14.36 29.39
C ASN A 12 -1.31 -14.78 27.95
N ILE A 13 -0.90 -13.98 26.96
CA ILE A 13 -1.15 -14.24 25.52
C ILE A 13 -0.27 -15.41 25.00
N LEU A 14 0.14 -16.28 25.92
CA LEU A 14 1.15 -17.31 25.76
C LEU A 14 0.68 -18.57 25.02
N PRO A 15 -0.42 -18.55 24.24
CA PRO A 15 -0.45 -19.43 23.09
C PRO A 15 -0.96 -18.71 21.84
N LEU A 16 -0.23 -17.71 21.35
CA LEU A 16 -0.37 -17.26 19.96
C LEU A 16 0.67 -17.97 19.09
N VAL A 17 0.48 -19.30 18.93
CA VAL A 17 1.28 -20.22 18.08
C VAL A 17 1.43 -19.73 16.62
N SER A 18 0.64 -18.73 16.20
CA SER A 18 0.75 -18.08 14.90
C SER A 18 1.76 -16.92 14.84
N LEU A 19 2.16 -16.33 15.97
CA LEU A 19 3.02 -15.15 16.03
C LEU A 19 4.50 -15.50 16.00
N ASP A 20 4.89 -16.55 16.72
CA ASP A 20 6.26 -17.06 16.80
C ASP A 20 6.85 -17.40 15.42
N ARG A 21 5.99 -17.65 14.43
CA ARG A 21 6.41 -18.02 13.07
C ARG A 21 6.99 -16.87 12.26
N TRP A 22 6.56 -15.63 12.52
CA TRP A 22 6.94 -14.47 11.69
C TRP A 22 7.40 -13.25 12.49
N LEU A 23 6.96 -13.11 13.75
CA LEU A 23 7.36 -12.01 14.65
C LEU A 23 8.43 -12.48 15.65
N SER A 24 9.52 -13.03 15.13
CA SER A 24 10.72 -13.38 15.89
C SER A 24 11.94 -12.72 15.27
N VAL A 25 13.01 -12.57 16.05
CA VAL A 25 14.27 -11.96 15.59
C VAL A 25 14.83 -12.73 14.38
N ASP A 26 14.81 -14.05 14.44
CA ASP A 26 15.34 -14.92 13.39
C ASP A 26 14.50 -14.82 12.11
N ALA A 27 13.17 -14.91 12.24
CA ALA A 27 12.27 -14.80 11.09
C ALA A 27 12.36 -13.44 10.41
N LEU A 28 12.33 -12.34 11.18
CA LEU A 28 12.42 -10.98 10.63
C LEU A 28 13.78 -10.71 9.99
N THR A 29 14.86 -11.27 10.53
CA THR A 29 16.19 -11.16 9.94
C THR A 29 16.26 -11.87 8.59
N GLU A 30 15.66 -13.06 8.49
CA GLU A 30 15.58 -13.80 7.22
C GLU A 30 14.69 -13.07 6.21
N TYR A 31 13.54 -12.52 6.63
CA TYR A 31 12.70 -11.71 5.75
C TYR A 31 13.43 -10.47 5.25
N LEU A 32 14.16 -9.75 6.11
CA LEU A 32 14.96 -8.60 5.71
C LEU A 32 16.05 -9.00 4.69
N ARG A 33 16.69 -10.16 4.89
CA ARG A 33 17.65 -10.71 3.93
C ARG A 33 16.98 -11.01 2.59
N GLN A 34 15.78 -11.60 2.59
CA GLN A 34 15.03 -11.87 1.36
C GLN A 34 14.65 -10.58 0.63
N GLU A 35 14.25 -9.52 1.35
CA GLU A 35 13.88 -8.25 0.73
C GLU A 35 15.05 -7.57 0.01
N THR A 36 16.25 -7.73 0.55
CA THR A 36 17.47 -7.12 -0.02
C THR A 36 18.15 -7.99 -1.07
N SER A 37 17.94 -9.31 -1.03
CA SER A 37 18.68 -10.27 -1.87
C SER A 37 17.87 -10.89 -2.99
N THR A 38 16.53 -10.82 -2.93
CA THR A 38 15.65 -11.51 -3.90
C THR A 38 14.65 -10.54 -4.52
N LEU A 39 14.21 -10.85 -5.74
CA LEU A 39 13.22 -10.06 -6.47
C LEU A 39 11.79 -10.11 -5.86
N PRO A 40 11.21 -11.27 -5.51
CA PRO A 40 9.87 -11.31 -4.94
C PRO A 40 9.85 -10.78 -3.51
N PHE A 41 8.73 -10.20 -3.08
CA PHE A 41 8.50 -9.83 -1.69
C PHE A 41 8.34 -11.07 -0.82
N SER A 42 8.88 -10.99 0.39
CA SER A 42 8.72 -12.06 1.38
C SER A 42 7.24 -12.26 1.76
N PRO A 43 6.81 -13.50 2.03
CA PRO A 43 5.42 -13.85 2.28
C PRO A 43 5.00 -13.51 3.73
N LEU A 44 4.98 -12.22 4.04
CA LEU A 44 4.52 -11.72 5.33
C LEU A 44 2.99 -11.65 5.41
N PRO A 45 2.40 -11.73 6.61
CA PRO A 45 0.97 -11.49 6.79
C PRO A 45 0.55 -10.12 6.23
N LEU A 46 -0.63 -10.06 5.61
CA LEU A 46 -1.14 -8.85 4.95
C LEU A 46 -1.11 -7.59 5.83
N HIS A 47 -1.31 -7.75 7.14
CA HIS A 47 -1.36 -6.67 8.12
C HIS A 47 -0.19 -6.71 9.13
N PHE A 48 0.94 -7.32 8.76
CA PHE A 48 2.06 -7.54 9.68
C PHE A 48 2.49 -6.27 10.43
N MET A 49 2.53 -5.12 9.77
CA MET A 49 2.95 -3.85 10.38
C MET A 49 1.95 -3.35 11.45
N ALA A 50 0.66 -3.42 11.16
CA ALA A 50 -0.38 -3.00 12.09
C ALA A 50 -0.45 -3.92 13.31
N ILE A 51 -0.37 -5.23 13.09
CA ILE A 51 -0.34 -6.25 14.15
C ILE A 51 0.90 -6.06 15.03
N SER A 52 2.08 -5.93 14.41
CA SER A 52 3.33 -5.73 15.15
C SER A 52 3.29 -4.47 16.01
N LYS A 53 2.80 -3.36 15.45
CA LYS A 53 2.68 -2.09 16.18
C LYS A 53 1.78 -2.25 17.41
N LEU A 54 0.57 -2.79 17.22
CA LEU A 54 -0.40 -2.96 18.31
C LEU A 54 0.18 -3.80 19.46
N LEU A 55 0.84 -4.91 19.12
CA LEU A 55 1.44 -5.82 20.09
C LEU A 55 2.65 -5.21 20.80
N LEU A 56 3.53 -4.56 20.06
CA LEU A 56 4.70 -3.91 20.65
C LEU A 56 4.33 -2.68 21.48
N GLU A 57 3.15 -2.09 21.29
CA GLU A 57 2.65 -0.98 22.12
C GLU A 57 2.04 -1.46 23.44
N HIS A 58 1.30 -2.58 23.44
CA HIS A 58 0.49 -3.01 24.59
C HIS A 58 1.01 -4.26 25.30
N ALA A 59 1.82 -5.08 24.64
CA ALA A 59 2.30 -6.38 25.11
C ALA A 59 3.80 -6.57 24.85
N ALA A 60 4.58 -5.49 24.94
CA ALA A 60 6.03 -5.53 24.67
C ALA A 60 6.80 -6.43 25.64
N GLU A 61 6.35 -6.52 26.89
CA GLU A 61 6.97 -7.31 27.96
C GLU A 61 6.82 -8.82 27.72
N ASP A 62 5.76 -9.23 27.01
CA ASP A 62 5.51 -10.63 26.64
C ASP A 62 6.31 -11.07 25.40
N ILE A 63 6.99 -10.14 24.72
CA ILE A 63 7.69 -10.38 23.46
C ILE A 63 9.21 -10.40 23.72
N PRO A 64 9.88 -11.55 23.53
CA PRO A 64 11.32 -11.64 23.66
C PRO A 64 12.04 -10.70 22.70
N SER A 65 13.01 -9.94 23.20
CA SER A 65 13.80 -8.99 22.38
C SER A 65 12.95 -7.96 21.61
N SER A 66 11.84 -7.50 22.20
CA SER A 66 10.90 -6.53 21.60
C SER A 66 11.58 -5.29 21.01
N SER A 67 12.61 -4.75 21.68
CA SER A 67 13.43 -3.64 21.15
C SER A 67 14.14 -3.97 19.84
N LYS A 68 14.70 -5.18 19.71
CA LYS A 68 15.37 -5.62 18.47
C LYS A 68 14.37 -5.88 17.36
N ILE A 69 13.21 -6.44 17.70
CA ILE A 69 12.10 -6.65 16.77
C ILE A 69 11.62 -5.31 16.21
N ARG A 70 11.49 -4.26 17.04
CA ARG A 70 11.16 -2.89 16.57
C ARG A 70 12.16 -2.38 15.53
N SER A 71 13.46 -2.55 15.78
CA SER A 71 14.50 -2.17 14.82
C SER A 71 14.38 -2.95 13.51
N LEU A 72 14.24 -4.27 13.58
CA LEU A 72 14.12 -5.13 12.40
C LEU A 72 12.88 -4.81 11.56
N LEU A 73 11.74 -4.53 12.20
CA LEU A 73 10.52 -4.12 11.50
C LEU A 73 10.69 -2.78 10.77
N LYS A 74 11.44 -1.84 11.37
CA LYS A 74 11.78 -0.57 10.74
C LYS A 74 12.66 -0.80 9.51
N ASP A 75 13.74 -1.56 9.66
CA ASP A 75 14.67 -1.87 8.56
C ASP A 75 13.93 -2.62 7.42
N LEU A 76 13.06 -3.55 7.78
CA LEU A 76 12.23 -4.31 6.84
C LEU A 76 11.27 -3.40 6.07
N ARG A 77 10.63 -2.44 6.75
CA ARG A 77 9.77 -1.44 6.10
C ARG A 77 10.57 -0.60 5.10
N GLU A 78 11.74 -0.12 5.48
CA GLU A 78 12.61 0.69 4.61
C GLU A 78 13.09 -0.09 3.38
N ALA A 79 13.50 -1.34 3.57
CA ALA A 79 13.89 -2.23 2.47
C ALA A 79 12.73 -2.46 1.50
N ARG A 80 11.52 -2.74 2.02
CA ARG A 80 10.33 -2.96 1.20
C ARG A 80 9.88 -1.70 0.48
N GLN A 81 9.93 -0.53 1.12
CA GLN A 81 9.66 0.76 0.45
C GLN A 81 10.62 1.01 -0.70
N SER A 82 11.93 0.77 -0.50
CA SER A 82 12.94 0.91 -1.55
C SER A 82 12.66 -0.02 -2.73
N LYS A 83 12.29 -1.26 -2.44
CA LYS A 83 11.96 -2.28 -3.45
C LYS A 83 10.67 -1.98 -4.21
N ILE A 84 9.64 -1.48 -3.51
CA ILE A 84 8.42 -0.97 -4.13
C ILE A 84 8.76 0.15 -5.12
N LEU A 85 9.51 1.16 -4.68
CA LEU A 85 9.90 2.29 -5.54
C LEU A 85 10.67 1.83 -6.78
N ALA A 86 11.58 0.87 -6.63
CA ALA A 86 12.26 0.25 -7.77
C ALA A 86 11.29 -0.45 -8.72
N GLY A 87 10.31 -1.19 -8.18
CA GLY A 87 9.25 -1.83 -8.96
C GLY A 87 8.31 -0.86 -9.66
N LEU A 88 8.05 0.33 -9.09
CA LEU A 88 7.25 1.37 -9.74
C LEU A 88 7.90 1.90 -11.02
N GLY A 89 9.23 1.83 -11.14
CA GLY A 89 9.93 2.17 -12.39
C GLY A 89 9.53 1.30 -13.59
N MET A 90 8.91 0.13 -13.34
CA MET A 90 8.43 -0.79 -14.37
C MET A 90 6.94 -0.57 -14.73
N ILE A 91 6.29 0.45 -14.17
CA ILE A 91 4.87 0.71 -14.43
C ILE A 91 4.63 0.97 -15.92
N ASN A 92 3.68 0.22 -16.48
CA ASN A 92 3.12 0.47 -17.81
C ASN A 92 1.58 0.51 -17.67
N GLY A 93 0.89 1.12 -18.64
CA GLY A 93 -0.57 1.25 -18.60
C GLY A 93 -1.35 -0.06 -18.75
N ALA A 94 -0.69 -1.21 -18.90
CA ALA A 94 -1.34 -2.49 -19.16
C ALA A 94 -1.38 -3.41 -17.92
N HIS A 95 -0.23 -3.66 -17.28
CA HIS A 95 -0.15 -4.59 -16.14
C HIS A 95 1.02 -4.26 -15.22
N LEU A 96 0.75 -4.24 -13.92
CA LEU A 96 1.75 -4.19 -12.86
C LEU A 96 1.35 -5.17 -11.77
N GLU A 97 2.23 -6.12 -11.48
CA GLU A 97 1.99 -7.15 -10.47
C GLU A 97 3.07 -7.12 -9.40
N MET A 98 2.64 -7.01 -8.16
CA MET A 98 3.49 -7.09 -6.98
C MET A 98 2.81 -8.02 -5.96
N THR A 99 3.24 -9.27 -5.92
CA THR A 99 2.73 -10.26 -4.96
C THR A 99 3.28 -10.00 -3.57
N ASN A 100 2.53 -10.34 -2.52
CA ASN A 100 2.93 -10.19 -1.11
C ASN A 100 3.21 -8.75 -0.65
N ILE A 101 2.59 -7.75 -1.29
CA ILE A 101 2.53 -6.39 -0.74
C ILE A 101 1.53 -6.36 0.43
N SER A 102 1.88 -5.67 1.50
CA SER A 102 1.02 -5.50 2.66
C SER A 102 -0.10 -4.48 2.41
N SER A 103 -1.16 -4.56 3.21
CA SER A 103 -2.26 -3.61 3.11
C SER A 103 -1.84 -2.17 3.41
N MET A 104 -0.84 -1.96 4.28
CA MET A 104 -0.36 -0.62 4.61
C MET A 104 0.37 0.01 3.41
N GLU A 105 1.24 -0.76 2.77
CA GLU A 105 1.96 -0.34 1.56
C GLU A 105 0.98 -0.02 0.41
N ILE A 106 -0.06 -0.86 0.21
CA ILE A 106 -1.11 -0.59 -0.79
C ILE A 106 -1.81 0.75 -0.50
N CYS A 107 -2.16 1.00 0.77
CA CYS A 107 -2.81 2.25 1.16
C CYS A 107 -1.92 3.47 0.92
N GLU A 108 -0.60 3.35 1.16
CA GLU A 108 0.38 4.40 0.89
C GLU A 108 0.54 4.69 -0.62
N LEU A 109 0.50 3.66 -1.45
CA LEU A 109 0.66 3.78 -2.90
C LEU A 109 -0.61 4.20 -3.66
N ARG A 110 -1.78 4.00 -3.06
CA ARG A 110 -3.08 4.21 -3.71
C ARG A 110 -3.24 5.61 -4.35
N PRO A 111 -2.88 6.72 -3.69
CA PRO A 111 -3.00 8.05 -4.29
C PRO A 111 -2.08 8.23 -5.50
N PHE A 112 -0.85 7.69 -5.44
CA PHE A 112 0.10 7.74 -6.54
C PHE A 112 -0.43 7.00 -7.77
N PHE A 113 -0.86 5.75 -7.61
CA PHE A 113 -1.37 4.95 -8.73
C PHE A 113 -2.60 5.56 -9.38
N ARG A 114 -3.51 6.15 -8.59
CA ARG A 114 -4.70 6.83 -9.11
C ARG A 114 -4.31 7.94 -10.10
N THR A 115 -3.33 8.75 -9.74
CA THR A 115 -2.85 9.84 -10.59
C THR A 115 -2.08 9.32 -11.80
N ALA A 116 -1.10 8.43 -11.58
CA ALA A 116 -0.24 7.91 -12.63
C ALA A 116 -1.03 7.16 -13.72
N LEU A 117 -1.96 6.28 -13.32
CA LEU A 117 -2.77 5.51 -14.27
C LEU A 117 -3.76 6.41 -15.03
N THR A 118 -4.31 7.44 -14.39
CA THR A 118 -5.16 8.43 -15.08
C THR A 118 -4.39 9.13 -16.20
N GLN A 119 -3.15 9.53 -15.94
CA GLN A 119 -2.29 10.18 -16.92
C GLN A 119 -1.87 9.21 -18.04
N LEU A 120 -1.47 7.98 -17.70
CA LEU A 120 -1.11 6.96 -18.68
C LEU A 120 -2.29 6.64 -19.61
N HIS A 121 -3.50 6.48 -19.07
CA HIS A 121 -4.69 6.24 -19.88
C HIS A 121 -5.01 7.42 -20.82
N ALA A 122 -4.87 8.67 -20.35
CA ALA A 122 -5.09 9.85 -21.18
C ALA A 122 -4.11 9.95 -22.36
N LEU A 123 -2.88 9.43 -22.22
CA LEU A 123 -1.91 9.36 -23.31
C LEU A 123 -2.17 8.19 -24.27
N GLN A 124 -2.85 7.15 -23.81
CA GLN A 124 -3.14 5.94 -24.59
C GLN A 124 -4.44 6.04 -25.39
N THR A 125 -5.36 6.93 -25.03
CA THR A 125 -6.54 7.22 -25.86
C THR A 125 -6.10 7.90 -27.14
N PRO A 126 -6.28 7.29 -28.33
CA PRO A 126 -6.06 7.99 -29.59
C PRO A 126 -6.98 9.21 -29.60
N THR A 127 -6.42 10.39 -29.86
CA THR A 127 -7.22 11.58 -30.12
C THR A 127 -8.12 11.29 -31.32
N GLU A 128 -9.37 10.92 -31.09
CA GLU A 128 -10.39 11.06 -32.14
C GLU A 128 -10.43 12.55 -32.49
N PRO A 129 -10.32 12.94 -33.77
CA PRO A 129 -10.44 14.34 -34.14
C PRO A 129 -11.82 14.80 -33.67
N LYS A 130 -11.85 15.78 -32.76
CA LYS A 130 -13.05 16.54 -32.46
C LYS A 130 -13.52 17.14 -33.78
N GLU A 131 -14.57 16.59 -34.38
CA GLU A 131 -15.26 17.26 -35.47
C GLU A 131 -15.72 18.63 -34.97
N GLU A 132 -15.12 19.68 -35.52
CA GLU A 132 -15.57 21.05 -35.31
C GLU A 132 -16.99 21.17 -35.89
N PRO A 133 -17.96 21.73 -35.16
CA PRO A 133 -19.25 22.04 -35.76
C PRO A 133 -19.03 23.10 -36.84
N ALA A 134 -19.39 22.73 -38.07
CA ALA A 134 -19.31 23.58 -39.25
C ALA A 134 -19.92 24.97 -38.97
N THR A 135 -19.12 25.99 -39.24
CA THR A 135 -19.52 27.40 -39.30
C THR A 135 -20.74 27.52 -40.22
N GLN A 136 -21.91 27.83 -39.66
CA GLN A 136 -23.01 28.37 -40.45
C GLN A 136 -22.66 29.83 -40.74
N GLU A 137 -22.24 30.07 -41.97
CA GLU A 137 -22.05 31.40 -42.52
C GLU A 137 -23.41 32.10 -42.62
N ASP A 138 -23.46 33.32 -42.07
CA ASP A 138 -24.56 34.27 -42.23
C ASP A 138 -24.76 34.59 -43.73
N GLU A 139 -25.94 34.30 -44.28
CA GLU A 139 -26.45 35.00 -45.47
C GLU A 139 -27.73 35.78 -45.08
N ASP A 140 -27.52 37.01 -44.65
CA ASP A 140 -28.50 38.08 -44.81
C ASP A 140 -28.52 38.51 -46.29
N ASP A 141 -29.53 38.10 -47.07
CA ASP A 141 -29.98 38.86 -48.25
C ASP A 141 -31.40 39.38 -48.04
N ILE A 142 -31.46 40.66 -47.67
CA ILE A 142 -32.65 41.50 -47.80
C ILE A 142 -32.87 41.75 -49.29
N THR A 143 -33.92 41.17 -49.86
CA THR A 143 -34.53 41.74 -51.07
C THR A 143 -36.00 42.12 -50.84
N VAL A 144 -36.18 43.40 -50.53
CA VAL A 144 -37.45 44.15 -50.67
C VAL A 144 -37.97 44.02 -52.10
N ARG A 145 -39.13 43.40 -52.32
CA ARG A 145 -39.97 43.70 -53.51
C ARG A 145 -41.48 43.65 -53.20
N ARG A 146 -42.08 44.81 -53.46
CA ARG A 146 -43.51 45.16 -53.57
C ARG A 146 -44.40 44.03 -54.12
N HIS A 147 -45.57 43.84 -53.51
CA HIS A 147 -46.84 44.10 -54.20
C HIS A 147 -47.99 44.42 -53.25
#